data_AF-A0A1V4IM55-F1
#
_entry.id   AF-A0A1V4IM55-F1
#
_cell.length_a   1.000
_cell.length_b   1.000
_cell.length_c   1.000
_cell.angle_alpha   90.00
_cell.angle_beta   90.00
_cell.angle_gamma   90.00
#
_symmetry.space_group_name_H-M   'P 1'
#
loop_
_entity.id
_entity.type
_entity.pdbx_description
1 polymer ?
#
loop_
_entity_poly.entity_id
_entity_poly.type
_entity_poly.pdbx_seq_one_letter_code
_entity_poly.pdbx_strand_id
1 'polypeptide(L)'
;MEISRISKNQEKYIQVKESIIHSTAFIATEDEKVIAVFEYRFNDFDKVEITRFCTFNECDKNEILNSFIDEIMYWNPFVKEIVCEKKKYIGIKEVFFNVGFKDGQMWTLKTQYKAEAFKILIKDIVPEQLTVEEDKYNKAMEWIDKPEDVVVCCVKIDDKIVSIDGHSRLVAASEKGFEYVYGFLEPGDTDIEFFKECLSWCEEAGVKSIADLSKRIVSVEEHKRLWVDRCQSYFSYKETE
;
A
#
# COMPACT_ATOMS: atom_id res chain seq x y z
N MET A 1 -1.57 -18.16 -13.54
CA MET A 1 -1.95 -16.74 -13.46
C MET A 1 -1.10 -16.05 -12.39
N GLU A 2 -0.63 -14.84 -12.67
CA GLU A 2 0.10 -13.98 -11.74
C GLU A 2 -0.65 -12.66 -11.58
N ILE A 3 -0.71 -12.11 -10.37
CA ILE A 3 -1.27 -10.78 -10.11
C ILE A 3 -0.14 -9.85 -9.70
N SER A 4 -0.13 -8.64 -10.25
CA SER A 4 0.86 -7.62 -9.90
C SER A 4 0.28 -6.22 -9.95
N ARG A 5 0.92 -5.30 -9.23
CA ARG A 5 0.66 -3.86 -9.41
C ARG A 5 1.10 -3.44 -10.81
N ILE A 6 0.40 -2.47 -11.36
CA ILE A 6 0.69 -2.00 -12.71
C ILE A 6 2.09 -1.37 -12.82
N SER A 7 2.82 -1.73 -13.87
CA SER A 7 4.06 -1.05 -14.24
C SER A 7 3.83 0.04 -15.30
N LYS A 8 4.79 0.96 -15.46
CA LYS A 8 4.77 2.02 -16.49
C LYS A 8 4.56 1.49 -17.92
N ASN A 9 5.03 0.28 -18.22
CA ASN A 9 4.90 -0.31 -19.57
C ASN A 9 3.48 -0.86 -19.85
N GLN A 10 2.62 -0.88 -18.84
CA GLN A 10 1.27 -1.44 -18.89
C GLN A 10 0.18 -0.36 -18.76
N GLU A 11 0.55 0.92 -18.70
CA GLU A 11 -0.38 2.06 -18.56
C GLU A 11 -1.51 2.07 -19.61
N LYS A 12 -1.24 1.54 -20.81
CA LYS A 12 -2.24 1.37 -21.89
C LYS A 12 -3.48 0.55 -21.49
N TYR A 13 -3.37 -0.27 -20.44
CA TYR A 13 -4.44 -1.12 -19.96
C TYR A 13 -5.34 -0.43 -18.93
N ILE A 14 -4.97 0.75 -18.44
CA ILE A 14 -5.67 1.49 -17.38
C ILE A 14 -6.53 2.57 -18.01
N GLN A 15 -7.68 2.85 -17.39
CA GLN A 15 -8.58 3.91 -17.82
C GLN A 15 -8.42 5.20 -16.99
N VAL A 16 -8.07 5.07 -15.71
CA VAL A 16 -7.92 6.18 -14.76
C VAL A 16 -6.43 6.37 -14.45
N LYS A 17 -5.88 7.52 -14.85
CA LYS A 17 -4.44 7.82 -14.69
C LYS A 17 -4.04 7.85 -13.20
N GLU A 18 -4.94 8.33 -12.36
CA GLU A 18 -4.82 8.43 -10.92
C GLU A 18 -4.59 7.04 -10.28
N SER A 19 -5.09 5.95 -10.89
CA SER A 19 -4.85 4.59 -10.39
C SER A 19 -3.36 4.19 -10.42
N ILE A 20 -2.56 4.78 -11.31
CA ILE A 20 -1.10 4.58 -11.33
C ILE A 20 -0.46 5.35 -10.20
N ILE A 21 -0.87 6.61 -10.02
CA ILE A 21 -0.30 7.54 -9.05
C ILE A 21 -0.54 7.01 -7.64
N HIS A 22 -1.76 6.55 -7.36
CA HIS A 22 -2.14 6.02 -6.04
C HIS A 22 -1.76 4.55 -5.87
N SER A 23 -1.16 3.93 -6.90
CA SER A 23 -0.88 2.50 -6.93
C SER A 23 -2.11 1.62 -6.66
N THR A 24 -3.30 2.06 -7.11
CA THR A 24 -4.59 1.39 -6.92
C THR A 24 -5.08 0.68 -8.19
N ALA A 25 -4.14 0.12 -8.95
CA ALA A 25 -4.41 -0.74 -10.09
C ALA A 25 -3.60 -2.03 -10.03
N PHE A 26 -4.29 -3.14 -10.30
CA PHE A 26 -3.71 -4.46 -10.47
C PHE A 26 -3.98 -4.99 -11.87
N ILE A 27 -3.10 -5.88 -12.31
CA ILE A 27 -3.26 -6.65 -13.54
C ILE A 27 -3.11 -8.14 -13.24
N ALA A 28 -3.83 -8.94 -14.00
CA ALA A 28 -3.64 -10.38 -14.05
C ALA A 28 -2.95 -10.75 -15.35
N THR A 29 -1.92 -11.59 -15.27
CA THR A 29 -1.19 -12.11 -16.42
C THR A 29 -1.19 -13.63 -16.47
N GLU A 30 -1.18 -14.17 -17.68
CA GLU A 30 -1.01 -15.59 -17.97
C GLU A 30 -0.18 -15.72 -19.24
N ASP A 31 0.88 -16.54 -19.20
CA ASP A 31 1.87 -16.65 -20.28
C ASP A 31 2.33 -15.28 -20.82
N GLU A 32 2.68 -14.38 -19.90
CA GLU A 32 3.11 -12.99 -20.17
C GLU A 32 2.04 -12.08 -20.82
N LYS A 33 0.82 -12.58 -21.03
CA LYS A 33 -0.30 -11.80 -21.59
C LYS A 33 -1.17 -11.25 -20.49
N VAL A 34 -1.54 -9.98 -20.59
CA VAL A 34 -2.53 -9.36 -19.68
C VAL A 34 -3.92 -9.93 -20.00
N ILE A 35 -4.52 -10.59 -19.01
CA ILE A 35 -5.85 -11.21 -19.14
C ILE A 35 -6.93 -10.42 -18.41
N ALA A 36 -6.58 -9.63 -17.39
CA ALA A 36 -7.52 -8.77 -16.68
C ALA A 36 -6.85 -7.54 -16.06
N VAL A 37 -7.67 -6.52 -15.80
CA VAL A 37 -7.31 -5.28 -15.10
C VAL A 37 -8.34 -5.00 -14.03
N PHE A 38 -7.85 -4.51 -12.91
CA PHE A 38 -8.64 -4.08 -11.78
C PHE A 38 -8.15 -2.73 -11.29
N GLU A 39 -9.07 -1.76 -11.20
CA GLU A 39 -8.81 -0.41 -10.69
C GLU A 39 -9.75 -0.13 -9.53
N TYR A 40 -9.22 0.49 -8.50
CA TYR A 40 -9.98 0.88 -7.33
C TYR A 40 -9.54 2.25 -6.80
N ARG A 41 -10.32 2.79 -5.85
CA ARG A 41 -9.98 3.99 -5.10
C ARG A 41 -10.46 3.87 -3.66
N PHE A 42 -9.87 4.64 -2.77
CA PHE A 42 -10.38 4.83 -1.42
C PHE A 42 -11.47 5.89 -1.44
N ASN A 43 -12.65 5.57 -0.90
CA ASN A 43 -13.71 6.55 -0.64
C ASN A 43 -13.57 7.12 0.79
N ASP A 44 -13.04 6.31 1.70
CA ASP A 44 -12.56 6.65 3.04
C ASP A 44 -11.34 5.75 3.34
N PHE A 45 -10.65 5.96 4.45
CA PHE A 45 -9.43 5.22 4.78
C PHE A 45 -9.66 3.70 4.84
N ASP A 46 -10.83 3.21 5.27
CA ASP A 46 -11.13 1.77 5.38
C ASP A 46 -12.16 1.25 4.35
N LYS A 47 -12.55 2.09 3.38
CA LYS A 47 -13.57 1.77 2.38
C LYS A 47 -13.05 1.99 0.96
N VAL A 48 -13.04 0.90 0.20
CA VAL A 48 -12.56 0.86 -1.19
C VAL A 48 -13.73 0.76 -2.16
N GLU A 49 -13.66 1.47 -3.27
CA GLU A 49 -14.56 1.32 -4.41
C GLU A 49 -13.83 0.74 -5.62
N ILE A 50 -14.36 -0.33 -6.19
CA ILE A 50 -13.93 -0.88 -7.48
C ILE A 50 -14.43 0.05 -8.58
N THR A 51 -13.51 0.82 -9.15
CA THR A 51 -13.82 1.76 -10.23
C THR A 51 -13.90 1.03 -11.57
N ARG A 52 -13.11 -0.04 -11.74
CA ARG A 52 -13.08 -0.88 -12.94
C ARG A 52 -12.65 -2.32 -12.66
N PHE A 53 -13.33 -3.27 -13.28
CA PHE A 53 -12.92 -4.66 -13.40
C PHE A 53 -13.20 -5.10 -14.84
N CYS A 54 -12.16 -5.51 -15.56
CA CYS A 54 -12.23 -5.86 -16.97
C CYS A 54 -11.37 -7.07 -17.29
N THR A 55 -11.88 -7.96 -18.13
CA THR A 55 -11.16 -9.15 -18.63
C THR A 55 -11.06 -9.08 -20.15
N PHE A 56 -9.91 -9.46 -20.71
CA PHE A 56 -9.63 -9.35 -22.15
C PHE A 56 -9.75 -10.66 -22.93
N ASN A 57 -9.61 -11.80 -22.25
CA ASN A 57 -9.68 -13.15 -22.83
C ASN A 57 -10.68 -14.02 -22.07
N GLU A 58 -10.97 -15.23 -22.60
CA GLU A 58 -11.67 -16.25 -21.83
C GLU A 58 -10.84 -16.64 -20.61
N CYS A 59 -11.41 -16.44 -19.42
CA CYS A 59 -10.77 -16.69 -18.13
C CYS A 59 -11.83 -16.88 -17.05
N ASP A 60 -11.45 -17.48 -15.92
CA ASP A 60 -12.34 -17.58 -14.76
C ASP A 60 -12.42 -16.23 -14.04
N LYS A 61 -13.51 -15.51 -14.30
CA LYS A 61 -13.76 -14.20 -13.69
C LYS A 61 -13.93 -14.26 -12.17
N ASN A 62 -14.39 -15.38 -11.61
CA ASN A 62 -14.55 -15.53 -10.16
C ASN A 62 -13.18 -15.66 -9.51
N GLU A 63 -12.33 -16.51 -10.06
CA GLU A 63 -10.95 -16.68 -9.61
C GLU A 63 -10.19 -15.35 -9.67
N ILE A 64 -10.22 -14.67 -10.82
CA ILE A 64 -9.53 -13.39 -11.02
C ILE A 64 -10.03 -12.32 -10.03
N LEU A 65 -11.34 -12.18 -9.87
CA LEU A 65 -11.89 -11.17 -8.97
C LEU A 65 -11.51 -11.47 -7.51
N ASN A 66 -11.56 -12.74 -7.09
CA ASN A 66 -11.07 -13.15 -5.78
C ASN A 66 -9.59 -12.79 -5.60
N SER A 67 -8.73 -13.13 -6.56
CA SER A 67 -7.29 -12.81 -6.47
C SER A 67 -7.02 -11.32 -6.38
N PHE A 68 -7.77 -10.48 -7.10
CA PHE A 68 -7.64 -9.02 -6.95
C PHE A 68 -8.09 -8.52 -5.57
N ILE A 69 -9.16 -9.12 -5.00
CA ILE A 69 -9.61 -8.79 -3.64
C ILE A 69 -8.54 -9.21 -2.62
N ASP A 70 -7.96 -10.39 -2.77
CA ASP A 70 -6.89 -10.88 -1.92
C ASP A 70 -5.68 -9.93 -1.94
N GLU A 71 -5.31 -9.39 -3.11
CA GLU A 71 -4.26 -8.36 -3.21
C GLU A 71 -4.64 -7.05 -2.49
N ILE A 72 -5.89 -6.57 -2.63
CA ILE A 72 -6.33 -5.40 -1.85
C ILE A 72 -6.16 -5.67 -0.36
N MET A 73 -6.58 -6.85 0.11
CA MET A 73 -6.54 -7.22 1.52
C MET A 73 -5.12 -7.49 2.03
N TYR A 74 -4.22 -7.97 1.18
CA TYR A 74 -2.81 -8.15 1.51
C TYR A 74 -2.15 -6.78 1.74
N TRP A 75 -2.32 -5.85 0.80
CA TRP A 75 -1.70 -4.53 0.90
C TRP A 75 -2.42 -3.57 1.85
N ASN A 76 -3.70 -3.82 2.13
CA ASN A 76 -4.55 -2.94 2.95
C ASN A 76 -5.39 -3.79 3.93
N PRO A 77 -4.75 -4.46 4.90
CA PRO A 77 -5.42 -5.41 5.79
C PRO A 77 -6.46 -4.78 6.72
N PHE A 78 -6.53 -3.44 6.75
CA PHE A 78 -7.50 -2.64 7.51
C PHE A 78 -8.78 -2.31 6.73
N VAL A 79 -8.84 -2.56 5.42
CA VAL A 79 -10.04 -2.26 4.62
C VAL A 79 -11.20 -3.13 5.10
N LYS A 80 -12.31 -2.50 5.50
CA LYS A 80 -13.51 -3.15 6.06
C LYS A 80 -14.59 -3.42 5.02
N GLU A 81 -14.61 -2.62 3.96
CA GLU A 81 -15.65 -2.69 2.94
C GLU A 81 -15.10 -2.41 1.55
N ILE A 82 -15.45 -3.28 0.60
CA ILE A 82 -15.22 -3.08 -0.83
C ILE A 82 -16.59 -2.91 -1.49
N VAL A 83 -16.77 -1.85 -2.27
CA VAL A 83 -18.01 -1.56 -2.97
C VAL A 83 -17.82 -1.41 -4.47
N CYS A 84 -18.89 -1.63 -5.25
CA CYS A 84 -18.88 -1.27 -6.66
C CYS A 84 -20.27 -0.88 -7.19
N GLU A 85 -20.29 -0.03 -8.21
CA GLU A 85 -21.55 0.42 -8.81
C GLU A 85 -22.23 -0.72 -9.60
N LYS A 86 -23.48 -1.04 -9.24
CA LYS A 86 -24.23 -2.12 -9.89
C LYS A 86 -24.39 -1.95 -11.40
N LYS A 87 -24.63 -0.72 -11.84
CA LYS A 87 -24.92 -0.40 -13.25
C LYS A 87 -23.76 -0.73 -14.18
N LYS A 88 -22.52 -0.70 -13.67
CA LYS A 88 -21.31 -1.02 -14.45
C LYS A 88 -21.18 -2.51 -14.77
N TYR A 89 -21.80 -3.38 -13.96
CA TYR A 89 -21.52 -4.82 -13.97
C TYR A 89 -22.76 -5.70 -14.13
N ILE A 90 -23.82 -5.18 -14.74
CA ILE A 90 -25.10 -5.90 -14.94
C ILE A 90 -24.87 -7.27 -15.60
N GLY A 91 -24.00 -7.33 -16.61
CA GLY A 91 -23.70 -8.55 -17.36
C GLY A 91 -22.82 -9.58 -16.64
N ILE A 92 -22.28 -9.25 -15.47
CA ILE A 92 -21.40 -10.15 -14.68
C ILE A 92 -21.79 -10.19 -13.19
N LYS A 93 -23.05 -9.89 -12.85
CA LYS A 93 -23.54 -9.87 -11.46
C LYS A 93 -23.28 -11.18 -10.69
N GLU A 94 -23.36 -12.32 -11.38
CA GLU A 94 -23.13 -13.64 -10.75
C GLU A 94 -21.70 -13.78 -10.26
N VAL A 95 -20.73 -13.17 -10.94
CA VAL A 95 -19.32 -13.16 -10.50
C VAL A 95 -19.21 -12.49 -9.13
N PHE A 96 -19.84 -11.32 -8.96
CA PHE A 96 -19.84 -10.59 -7.69
C PHE A 96 -20.52 -11.37 -6.57
N PHE A 97 -21.65 -12.02 -6.84
CA PHE A 97 -22.31 -12.90 -5.85
C PHE A 97 -21.43 -14.07 -5.43
N ASN A 98 -20.79 -14.74 -6.39
CA ASN A 98 -19.94 -15.90 -6.13
C ASN A 98 -18.74 -15.58 -5.26
N VAL A 99 -18.17 -14.37 -5.40
CA VAL A 99 -17.08 -13.88 -4.54
C VAL A 99 -17.57 -13.22 -3.24
N GLY A 100 -18.88 -13.29 -2.95
CA GLY A 100 -19.46 -12.90 -1.66
C GLY A 100 -20.00 -11.48 -1.55
N PHE A 101 -20.05 -10.70 -2.65
CA PHE A 101 -20.74 -9.40 -2.61
C PHE A 101 -22.23 -9.59 -2.39
N LYS A 102 -22.79 -8.72 -1.55
CA LYS A 102 -24.22 -8.62 -1.30
C LYS A 102 -24.82 -7.53 -2.18
N ASP A 103 -26.04 -7.78 -2.63
CA ASP A 103 -26.81 -6.79 -3.36
C ASP A 103 -27.42 -5.75 -2.41
N GLY A 104 -27.39 -4.49 -2.82
CA GLY A 104 -27.94 -3.33 -2.12
C GLY A 104 -28.04 -2.11 -3.05
N GLN A 105 -27.81 -0.91 -2.52
CA GLN A 105 -27.68 0.30 -3.35
C GLN A 105 -26.44 0.20 -4.26
N MET A 106 -25.36 -0.32 -3.71
CA MET A 106 -24.15 -0.74 -4.42
C MET A 106 -23.95 -2.24 -4.16
N TRP A 107 -23.13 -2.90 -4.97
CA TRP A 107 -22.57 -4.19 -4.56
C TRP A 107 -21.62 -3.93 -3.40
N THR A 108 -21.75 -4.72 -2.33
CA THR A 108 -20.92 -4.54 -1.13
C THR A 108 -20.36 -5.87 -0.65
N LEU A 109 -19.04 -5.93 -0.48
CA LEU A 109 -18.33 -6.99 0.21
C LEU A 109 -17.85 -6.47 1.55
N LYS A 110 -18.25 -7.14 2.63
CA LYS A 110 -17.64 -6.95 3.95
C LYS A 110 -16.44 -7.87 4.04
N THR A 111 -15.29 -7.32 4.40
CA THR A 111 -14.02 -8.05 4.42
C THR A 111 -13.80 -8.72 5.79
N GLN A 112 -12.87 -9.67 5.86
CA GLN A 112 -12.36 -10.22 7.10
C GLN A 112 -11.09 -9.49 7.54
N TYR A 113 -11.10 -8.15 7.50
CA TYR A 113 -9.95 -7.29 7.81
C TYR A 113 -9.09 -7.86 8.96
N LYS A 114 -7.77 -7.85 8.78
CA LYS A 114 -6.81 -8.48 9.68
C LYS A 114 -6.18 -7.50 10.66
N ALA A 115 -6.34 -6.20 10.42
CA ALA A 115 -5.79 -5.14 11.26
C ALA A 115 -6.82 -4.04 11.52
N GLU A 116 -6.78 -3.45 12.71
CA GLU A 116 -7.54 -2.23 13.00
C GLU A 116 -6.64 -1.02 12.75
N ALA A 117 -7.12 -0.08 11.93
CA ALA A 117 -6.45 1.19 11.75
C ALA A 117 -6.75 2.11 12.95
N PHE A 118 -5.75 2.89 13.34
CA PHE A 118 -5.82 3.84 14.45
C PHE A 118 -5.24 5.19 14.03
N LYS A 119 -5.79 6.26 14.60
CA LYS A 119 -5.27 7.62 14.44
C LYS A 119 -4.02 7.79 15.31
N ILE A 120 -2.96 8.37 14.75
CA ILE A 120 -1.70 8.61 15.45
C ILE A 120 -1.12 9.97 15.05
N LEU A 121 -0.54 10.70 16.03
CA LEU A 121 0.16 11.94 15.74
C LEU A 121 1.48 11.64 15.01
N ILE A 122 1.81 12.40 13.97
CA ILE A 122 3.03 12.15 13.18
C ILE A 122 4.28 12.23 14.06
N LYS A 123 4.30 13.14 15.04
CA LYS A 123 5.41 13.30 16.00
C LYS A 123 5.64 12.08 16.92
N ASP A 124 4.65 11.20 17.05
CA ASP A 124 4.71 10.01 17.91
C ASP A 124 5.12 8.75 17.10
N ILE A 125 5.32 8.89 15.78
CA ILE A 125 5.80 7.83 14.89
C ILE A 125 7.34 7.91 14.78
N VAL A 126 7.99 6.76 14.99
CA VAL A 126 9.43 6.61 14.81
C VAL A 126 9.69 5.95 13.45
N PRO A 127 10.49 6.56 12.54
CA PRO A 127 10.89 5.90 11.30
C PRO A 127 12.00 4.87 11.54
N GLU A 128 11.99 3.77 10.79
CA GLU A 128 13.10 2.81 10.73
C GLU A 128 14.02 3.02 9.51
N GLN A 129 13.61 3.87 8.56
CA GLN A 129 14.30 4.11 7.31
C GLN A 129 15.25 5.33 7.35
N LEU A 130 16.46 5.20 6.78
CA LEU A 130 17.51 6.24 6.81
C LEU A 130 17.30 7.44 5.88
N THR A 131 16.66 7.23 4.73
CA THR A 131 16.47 8.25 3.69
C THR A 131 15.16 8.03 2.94
N VAL A 132 14.59 9.06 2.32
CA VAL A 132 13.40 8.93 1.47
C VAL A 132 13.79 9.13 0.01
N GLU A 133 13.34 8.22 -0.85
CA GLU A 133 13.49 8.35 -2.31
C GLU A 133 12.67 9.53 -2.85
N GLU A 134 13.33 10.48 -3.50
CA GLU A 134 12.75 11.73 -4.00
C GLU A 134 11.58 11.50 -4.96
N ASP A 135 11.70 10.57 -5.91
CA ASP A 135 10.63 10.25 -6.87
C ASP A 135 9.35 9.74 -6.19
N LYS A 136 9.49 8.93 -5.13
CA LYS A 136 8.35 8.43 -4.35
C LYS A 136 7.74 9.53 -3.50
N TYR A 137 8.58 10.38 -2.90
CA TYR A 137 8.13 11.54 -2.15
C TYR A 137 7.33 12.51 -3.03
N ASN A 138 7.86 12.88 -4.20
CA ASN A 138 7.20 13.80 -5.13
C ASN A 138 5.84 13.25 -5.58
N LYS A 139 5.76 11.96 -5.92
CA LYS A 139 4.47 11.31 -6.23
C LYS A 139 3.52 11.38 -5.05
N ALA A 140 3.96 11.11 -3.82
CA ALA A 140 3.10 11.20 -2.64
C ALA A 140 2.56 12.63 -2.44
N MET A 141 3.40 13.65 -2.67
CA MET A 141 2.99 15.06 -2.57
C MET A 141 1.90 15.46 -3.57
N GLU A 142 1.83 14.80 -4.74
CA GLU A 142 0.84 15.12 -5.78
C GLU A 142 -0.60 14.76 -5.40
N TRP A 143 -0.83 13.76 -4.54
CA TRP A 143 -2.18 13.24 -4.30
C TRP A 143 -2.66 13.25 -2.85
N ILE A 144 -1.75 13.38 -1.87
CA ILE A 144 -2.15 13.41 -0.45
C ILE A 144 -2.79 14.76 -0.13
N ASP A 145 -4.10 14.83 0.07
CA ASP A 145 -4.80 16.09 0.33
C ASP A 145 -5.36 16.20 1.75
N LYS A 146 -5.53 15.07 2.44
CA LYS A 146 -6.02 15.00 3.82
C LYS A 146 -5.36 13.85 4.61
N PRO A 147 -5.40 13.86 5.96
CA PRO A 147 -4.83 12.79 6.78
C PRO A 147 -5.31 11.37 6.44
N GLU A 148 -6.56 11.22 6.03
CA GLU A 148 -7.19 9.94 5.67
C GLU A 148 -6.57 9.31 4.41
N ASP A 149 -5.85 10.09 3.60
CA ASP A 149 -5.12 9.60 2.44
C ASP A 149 -3.84 8.83 2.85
N VAL A 150 -3.43 8.97 4.11
CA VAL A 150 -2.19 8.38 4.63
C VAL A 150 -2.51 7.34 5.70
N VAL A 151 -2.38 6.08 5.28
CA VAL A 151 -2.38 4.91 6.16
C VAL A 151 -1.04 4.21 6.05
N VAL A 152 -0.34 4.04 7.18
CA VAL A 152 0.99 3.40 7.23
C VAL A 152 1.00 2.09 8.01
N CYS A 153 1.87 1.16 7.59
CA CYS A 153 2.12 -0.06 8.32
C CYS A 153 3.13 0.20 9.45
N CYS A 154 2.81 -0.26 10.64
CA CYS A 154 3.61 -0.08 11.83
C CYS A 154 3.85 -1.40 12.56
N VAL A 155 4.91 -1.43 13.35
CA VAL A 155 5.11 -2.41 14.42
C VAL A 155 5.21 -1.69 15.76
N LYS A 156 5.01 -2.43 16.84
CA LYS A 156 5.28 -1.95 18.19
C LYS A 156 6.60 -2.55 18.68
N ILE A 157 7.59 -1.70 18.92
CA ILE A 157 8.88 -2.09 19.51
C ILE A 157 9.01 -1.34 20.83
N ASP A 158 9.07 -2.09 21.92
CA ASP A 158 8.91 -1.59 23.29
C ASP A 158 7.62 -0.75 23.40
N ASP A 159 7.71 0.52 23.77
CA ASP A 159 6.58 1.45 23.86
C ASP A 159 6.46 2.40 22.66
N LYS A 160 7.22 2.16 21.58
CA LYS A 160 7.24 3.01 20.39
C LYS A 160 6.42 2.42 19.25
N ILE A 161 5.71 3.28 18.52
CA ILE A 161 5.12 2.93 17.24
C ILE A 161 6.13 3.24 16.15
N VAL A 162 6.57 2.20 15.46
CA VAL A 162 7.63 2.28 14.44
C VAL A 162 6.97 2.08 13.08
N SER A 163 7.09 3.04 12.17
CA SER A 163 6.64 2.84 10.78
C SER A 163 7.63 1.95 10.06
N ILE A 164 7.14 0.88 9.43
CA ILE A 164 7.96 -0.06 8.65
C ILE A 164 7.67 0.01 7.14
N ASP A 165 6.63 0.76 6.76
CA ASP A 165 6.33 1.13 5.38
C ASP A 165 5.63 2.49 5.34
N GLY A 166 5.61 3.13 4.16
CA GLY A 166 4.91 4.39 3.93
C GLY A 166 5.71 5.64 4.26
N HIS A 167 7.03 5.54 4.43
CA HIS A 167 7.92 6.66 4.77
C HIS A 167 7.76 7.89 3.86
N SER A 168 7.67 7.71 2.53
CA SER A 168 7.44 8.82 1.59
C SER A 168 6.10 9.53 1.83
N ARG A 169 5.05 8.78 2.20
CA ARG A 169 3.72 9.34 2.51
C ARG A 169 3.73 10.07 3.85
N LEU A 170 4.44 9.54 4.85
CA LEU A 170 4.61 10.19 6.17
C LEU A 170 5.35 11.52 6.05
N VAL A 171 6.46 11.54 5.31
CA VAL A 171 7.22 12.77 5.08
C VAL A 171 6.36 13.79 4.31
N ALA A 172 5.65 13.37 3.25
CA ALA A 172 4.73 14.25 2.53
C ALA A 172 3.62 14.82 3.44
N ALA A 173 2.99 14.00 4.28
CA ALA A 173 1.99 14.46 5.25
C ALA A 173 2.56 15.48 6.25
N SER A 174 3.77 15.21 6.76
CA SER A 174 4.47 16.12 7.67
C SER A 174 4.77 17.47 7.03
N GLU A 175 5.28 17.49 5.79
CA GLU A 175 5.57 18.72 5.03
C GLU A 175 4.30 19.49 4.64
N LYS A 176 3.17 18.78 4.43
CA LYS A 176 1.84 19.41 4.27
C LYS A 176 1.23 19.92 5.58
N GLY A 177 1.92 19.75 6.71
CA GLY A 177 1.50 20.26 8.01
C GLY A 177 0.40 19.46 8.69
N PHE A 178 0.20 18.19 8.32
CA PHE A 178 -0.78 17.34 9.00
C PHE A 178 -0.27 16.99 10.40
N GLU A 179 -1.13 17.10 11.40
CA GLU A 179 -0.77 16.73 12.78
C GLU A 179 -0.81 15.22 13.01
N TYR A 180 -1.66 14.52 12.26
CA TYR A 180 -1.94 13.11 12.42
C TYR A 180 -2.09 12.42 11.07
N VAL A 181 -1.96 11.10 11.11
CA VAL A 181 -2.30 10.16 10.03
C VAL A 181 -2.99 8.94 10.63
N TYR A 182 -3.31 7.96 9.80
CA TYR A 182 -3.73 6.64 10.26
C TYR A 182 -2.57 5.64 10.15
N GLY A 183 -2.53 4.69 11.07
CA GLY A 183 -1.61 3.57 11.03
C GLY A 183 -2.34 2.27 11.37
N PHE A 184 -1.75 1.13 11.04
CA PHE A 184 -2.19 -0.17 11.51
C PHE A 184 -0.99 -0.98 11.94
N LEU A 185 -1.18 -1.92 12.88
CA LEU A 185 -0.12 -2.84 13.26
C LEU A 185 -0.07 -4.01 12.27
N GLU A 186 1.13 -4.35 11.79
CA GLU A 186 1.37 -5.50 10.91
C GLU A 186 0.78 -6.77 11.56
N PRO A 187 -0.23 -7.40 10.93
CA PRO A 187 -0.88 -8.58 11.50
C PRO A 187 -0.05 -9.87 11.39
N GLY A 188 1.01 -9.88 10.59
CA GLY A 188 1.85 -11.06 10.35
C GLY A 188 3.12 -11.16 11.21
N ASP A 189 3.74 -12.34 11.15
CA ASP A 189 5.07 -12.55 11.71
C ASP A 189 6.09 -11.65 11.00
N THR A 190 6.75 -10.84 11.80
CA THR A 190 7.60 -9.76 11.31
C THR A 190 8.97 -9.87 11.95
N ASP A 191 10.04 -9.60 11.20
CA ASP A 191 11.41 -9.63 11.73
C ASP A 191 11.69 -8.41 12.62
N ILE A 192 11.26 -8.51 13.88
CA ILE A 192 11.44 -7.46 14.88
C ILE A 192 12.93 -7.18 15.14
N GLU A 193 13.82 -8.17 15.00
CA GLU A 193 15.26 -7.97 15.19
C GLU A 193 15.88 -7.17 14.05
N PHE A 194 15.43 -7.38 12.82
CA PHE A 194 15.78 -6.51 11.70
C PHE A 194 15.36 -5.06 11.96
N PHE A 195 14.12 -4.82 12.41
CA PHE A 195 13.68 -3.45 12.67
C PHE A 195 14.37 -2.78 13.86
N LYS A 196 14.77 -3.54 14.89
CA LYS A 196 15.65 -3.00 15.95
C LYS A 196 17.01 -2.58 15.41
N GLU A 197 17.58 -3.34 14.48
CA GLU A 197 18.84 -2.99 13.82
C GLU A 197 18.66 -1.70 12.97
N CYS A 198 17.58 -1.60 12.20
CA CYS A 198 17.23 -0.39 11.46
C CYS A 198 17.10 0.85 12.36
N LEU A 199 16.43 0.70 13.51
CA LEU A 199 16.33 1.76 14.52
C LEU A 199 17.71 2.16 15.07
N SER A 200 18.63 1.20 15.28
CA SER A 200 20.00 1.48 15.70
C SER A 200 20.74 2.33 14.66
N TRP A 201 20.64 1.97 13.37
CA TRP A 201 21.24 2.76 12.28
C TRP A 201 20.64 4.17 12.20
N CYS A 202 19.33 4.29 12.40
CA CYS A 202 18.65 5.58 12.44
C CYS A 202 19.11 6.44 13.62
N GLU A 203 19.26 5.86 14.81
CA GLU A 203 19.79 6.55 16.00
C GLU A 203 21.22 7.06 15.77
N GLU A 204 22.12 6.22 15.23
CA GLU A 204 23.49 6.60 14.86
C GLU A 204 23.52 7.75 13.83
N ALA A 205 22.57 7.75 12.90
CA ALA A 205 22.42 8.78 11.88
C ALA A 205 21.66 10.02 12.37
N GLY A 206 21.11 10.02 13.59
CA GLY A 206 20.30 11.12 14.13
C GLY A 206 18.91 11.25 13.49
N VAL A 207 18.37 10.16 12.92
CA VAL A 207 17.02 10.08 12.36
C VAL A 207 16.08 9.51 13.43
N LYS A 208 15.45 10.37 14.24
CA LYS A 208 14.64 9.91 15.40
C LYS A 208 13.15 10.20 15.26
N SER A 209 12.79 10.98 14.24
CA SER A 209 11.43 11.44 13.99
C SER A 209 11.20 11.61 12.50
N ILE A 210 9.93 11.69 12.09
CA ILE A 210 9.57 11.99 10.70
C ILE A 210 10.13 13.35 10.24
N ALA A 211 10.26 14.33 11.15
CA ALA A 211 10.86 15.62 10.86
C ALA A 211 12.39 15.56 10.63
N ASP A 212 13.08 14.56 11.19
CA ASP A 212 14.49 14.32 10.87
C ASP A 212 14.64 13.58 9.55
N LEU A 213 13.73 12.65 9.27
CA LEU A 213 13.67 11.94 8.00
C LEU A 213 13.35 12.88 6.82
N SER A 214 12.51 13.90 7.01
CA SER A 214 12.18 14.87 5.94
C SER A 214 13.39 15.67 5.45
N LYS A 215 14.44 15.79 6.26
CA LYS A 215 15.72 16.41 5.88
C LYS A 215 16.61 15.50 5.02
N ARG A 216 16.17 14.26 4.76
CA ARG A 216 16.95 13.20 4.10
C ARG A 216 16.23 12.63 2.86
N ILE A 217 15.59 13.50 2.10
CA ILE A 217 15.08 13.17 0.77
C ILE A 217 16.26 13.17 -0.21
N VAL A 218 16.47 12.06 -0.92
CA VAL A 218 17.66 11.83 -1.77
C VAL A 218 17.27 11.19 -3.10
N SER A 219 18.18 11.23 -4.08
CA SER A 219 17.95 10.60 -5.40
C SER A 219 17.73 9.09 -5.28
N VAL A 220 17.18 8.48 -6.32
CA VAL A 220 16.94 7.03 -6.38
C VAL A 220 18.22 6.22 -6.14
N GLU A 221 19.32 6.63 -6.76
CA GLU A 221 20.63 5.97 -6.64
C GLU A 221 21.18 6.10 -5.22
N GLU A 222 21.06 7.27 -4.61
CA GLU A 222 21.55 7.53 -3.27
C GLU A 222 20.70 6.83 -2.21
N HIS A 223 19.36 6.79 -2.39
CA HIS A 223 18.46 6.02 -1.55
C HIS A 223 18.82 4.53 -1.62
N LYS A 224 19.03 4.00 -2.83
CA LYS A 224 19.46 2.61 -3.03
C LYS A 224 20.76 2.33 -2.26
N ARG A 225 21.77 3.17 -2.44
CA ARG A 225 23.10 2.98 -1.83
C ARG A 225 23.07 3.08 -0.31
N LEU A 226 22.34 4.05 0.25
CA LEU A 226 22.34 4.32 1.69
C LEU A 226 21.39 3.42 2.48
N TRP A 227 20.28 3.01 1.87
CA TRP A 227 19.22 2.27 2.55
C TRP A 227 19.05 0.86 2.00
N VAL A 228 18.72 0.72 0.72
CA VAL A 228 18.37 -0.59 0.12
C VAL A 228 19.54 -1.57 0.21
N ASP A 229 20.74 -1.15 -0.19
CA ASP A 229 21.93 -2.00 -0.20
C ASP A 229 22.36 -2.39 1.22
N ARG A 230 22.11 -1.51 2.21
CA ARG A 230 22.37 -1.77 3.62
C ARG A 230 21.42 -2.84 4.16
N CYS A 231 20.13 -2.74 3.87
CA CYS A 231 19.14 -3.76 4.23
C CYS A 231 19.46 -5.11 3.59
N GLN A 232 19.80 -5.12 2.29
CA GLN A 232 20.19 -6.34 1.58
C GLN A 232 21.42 -7.00 2.22
N SER A 233 22.42 -6.20 2.61
CA SER A 233 23.63 -6.71 3.27
C SER A 233 23.33 -7.38 4.61
N TYR A 234 22.38 -6.86 5.39
CA TYR A 234 21.94 -7.47 6.66
C TYR A 234 21.38 -8.88 6.43
N PHE A 235 20.46 -9.02 5.47
CA PHE A 235 19.84 -10.31 5.16
C PHE A 235 20.85 -11.31 4.58
N SER A 236 21.75 -10.86 3.69
CA SER A 236 22.81 -11.73 3.15
C SER A 236 23.77 -12.24 4.23
N TYR A 237 24.08 -11.44 5.26
CA TYR A 237 24.92 -11.88 6.36
C TYR A 237 24.21 -12.92 7.24
N LYS A 238 22.92 -12.69 7.56
CA LYS A 238 22.08 -13.62 8.35
C LYS A 238 21.87 -14.98 7.69
N GLU A 239 21.81 -15.04 6.36
CA GLU A 239 21.71 -16.32 5.62
C GLU A 239 22.99 -17.17 5.68
N THR A 240 24.12 -16.57 6.06
CA THR A 240 25.42 -17.25 6.15
C THR A 240 25.84 -17.66 7.57
N GLU A 241 25.06 -17.29 8.59
CA GLU A 241 25.21 -17.72 9.99
C GLU A 241 24.41 -19.00 10.28
#